data_AF-A0A2H0TK20-F1
#
_entry.id   AF-A0A2H0TK20-F1
#
_cell.length_a   1.000
_cell.length_b   1.000
_cell.length_c   1.000
_cell.angle_alpha   90.00
_cell.angle_beta   90.00
_cell.angle_gamma   90.00
#
_symmetry.space_group_name_H-M   'P 1'
#
loop_
_entity.id
_entity.type
_entity.pdbx_description
1 polymer ?
#
loop_
_entity_poly.entity_id
_entity_poly.type
_entity_poly.pdbx_seq_one_letter_code
_entity_poly.pdbx_strand_id
1 'polypeptide(L)' 'MECNPFTTTFRKLKILEHFGINRISFGVQSTNEKILKSMNRGYQSFDLIKRTINNAKKCKFKRINVDLM' A
#
# COMPACT_ATOMS: atom_id res chain seq x y z
N MET A 1 9.15 5.24 -3.41
CA MET A 1 8.95 5.41 -1.97
C MET A 1 8.33 4.15 -1.40
N GLU A 2 8.85 3.66 -0.28
CA GLU A 2 8.32 2.51 0.46
C GLU A 2 7.19 2.94 1.40
N CYS A 3 6.07 2.23 1.37
CA CYS A 3 4.87 2.56 2.14
C CYS A 3 4.20 1.30 2.71
N ASN A 4 3.64 1.42 3.91
CA ASN A 4 2.78 0.38 4.50
C ASN A 4 1.31 0.61 4.07
N PRO A 5 0.62 -0.39 3.49
CA PRO A 5 -0.79 -0.28 3.12
C PRO A 5 -1.71 0.22 4.23
N PHE A 6 -1.45 -0.18 5.48
CA PHE A 6 -2.27 0.14 6.65
C PHE A 6 -2.22 1.63 7.02
N THR A 7 -1.05 2.25 6.95
CA THR A 7 -0.87 3.66 7.34
C THR A 7 -0.98 4.64 6.16
N THR A 8 -1.12 4.13 4.93
CA THR A 8 -1.11 4.98 3.74
C THR A 8 -2.51 5.46 3.40
N THR A 9 -2.79 6.71 3.74
CA THR A 9 -4.05 7.38 3.40
C THR A 9 -4.02 8.00 2.00
N PHE A 10 -5.20 8.25 1.44
CA PHE A 10 -5.32 8.95 0.15
C PHE A 10 -4.70 10.36 0.19
N ARG A 11 -4.84 11.08 1.31
CA ARG A 11 -4.21 12.40 1.49
C ARG A 11 -2.68 12.31 1.42
N LYS A 12 -2.08 11.31 2.07
CA LYS A 12 -0.63 11.07 2.00
C LYS A 12 -0.21 10.82 0.55
N LEU A 13 -0.94 9.99 -0.19
CA LEU A 13 -0.67 9.72 -1.61
C LEU A 13 -0.74 10.99 -2.48
N LYS A 14 -1.75 11.85 -2.29
CA LYS A 14 -1.86 13.13 -3.00
C LYS A 14 -0.68 14.06 -2.71
N ILE A 15 -0.26 14.16 -1.44
CA ILE A 15 0.88 15.00 -1.07
C ILE A 15 2.15 14.48 -1.75
N LEU A 16 2.40 13.17 -1.69
CA LEU A 16 3.57 12.56 -2.31
C LEU A 16 3.61 12.80 -3.83
N GLU A 17 2.49 12.62 -4.53
CA GLU A 17 2.42 12.89 -5.97
C GLU A 17 2.59 14.37 -6.30
N HIS A 18 2.01 15.28 -5.50
CA HIS A 18 2.19 16.72 -5.65
C HIS A 18 3.68 17.13 -5.57
N PHE A 19 4.47 16.46 -4.75
CA PHE A 19 5.94 16.64 -4.68
C PHE A 19 6.72 15.88 -5.76
N GLY A 20 6.04 15.34 -6.79
CA GLY A 20 6.68 14.71 -7.95
C GLY A 20 7.05 13.24 -7.75
N ILE A 21 6.66 12.60 -6.63
CA ILE A 21 6.92 11.17 -6.43
C ILE A 21 6.02 10.37 -7.36
N ASN A 22 6.63 9.55 -8.21
CA ASN A 22 5.92 8.77 -9.24
C ASN A 22 6.08 7.24 -9.09
N ARG A 23 6.87 6.78 -8.10
CA ARG A 23 7.06 5.37 -7.73
C ARG A 23 6.70 5.15 -6.27
N ILE A 24 5.83 4.17 -6.02
CA ILE A 24 5.48 3.70 -4.68
C ILE A 24 5.59 2.17 -4.63
N SER A 25 6.07 1.64 -3.51
CA SER A 25 6.09 0.22 -3.21
C SER A 25 5.30 -0.02 -1.92
N PHE A 26 4.49 -1.06 -1.92
CA PHE A 26 3.67 -1.46 -0.78
C PHE A 26 4.15 -2.77 -0.19
N GLY A 27 4.62 -2.73 1.05
CA GLY A 27 5.01 -3.93 1.77
C GLY A 27 3.79 -4.74 2.23
N VAL A 28 3.19 -5.53 1.34
CA VAL A 28 1.99 -6.34 1.60
C VAL A 28 2.32 -7.62 2.36
N GLN A 29 3.45 -8.25 2.06
CA GLN A 29 3.92 -9.51 2.62
C GLN A 29 3.03 -10.70 2.20
N SER A 30 1.78 -10.75 2.64
CA SER A 30 0.84 -11.82 2.25
C SER A 30 -0.57 -11.27 2.09
N THR A 31 -1.42 -11.99 1.36
CA THR A 31 -2.87 -11.76 1.32
C THR A 31 -3.63 -12.76 2.22
N ASN A 32 -2.93 -13.73 2.80
CA ASN A 32 -3.51 -14.71 3.71
C ASN A 32 -3.54 -14.15 5.14
N GLU A 33 -4.75 -13.96 5.68
CA GLU A 33 -4.92 -13.39 7.02
C GLU A 33 -4.29 -14.22 8.13
N LYS A 34 -4.23 -15.55 8.01
CA LYS A 34 -3.59 -16.40 9.01
C LYS A 34 -2.08 -16.17 9.06
N ILE A 35 -1.46 -16.05 7.88
CA ILE A 35 -0.02 -15.72 7.74
C ILE A 35 0.25 -14.31 8.26
N LEU A 36 -0.59 -13.34 7.90
CA LEU A 36 -0.44 -11.97 8.41
C LEU A 36 -0.58 -11.90 9.93
N LYS A 37 -1.50 -12.66 10.53
CA LYS A 37 -1.66 -12.73 11.99
C LYS A 37 -0.42 -13.30 12.67
N SER A 38 0.20 -14.37 12.14
CA SER A 38 1.45 -14.90 12.72
C SER A 38 2.63 -13.93 12.62
N MET A 39 2.58 -12.98 11.68
CA MET A 39 3.58 -11.92 11.51
C MET A 39 3.25 -10.62 12.28
N ASN A 40 2.27 -10.60 13.19
CA ASN A 40 1.77 -9.40 13.85
C ASN A 40 1.25 -8.30 12.89
N ARG A 41 0.73 -8.70 11.72
CA ARG A 41 0.15 -7.82 10.68
C ARG A 41 -1.34 -8.05 10.45
N GLY A 42 -2.03 -8.68 11.40
CA GLY A 42 -3.45 -9.07 11.27
C GLY A 42 -4.43 -7.91 11.03
N TYR A 43 -3.99 -6.66 11.16
CA TYR A 43 -4.74 -5.45 10.83
C TYR A 43 -4.78 -5.11 9.33
N GLN A 44 -3.98 -5.80 8.50
CA GLN A 44 -3.85 -5.51 7.06
C GLN A 44 -4.74 -6.45 6.23
N SER A 45 -6.03 -6.16 6.15
CA SER A 45 -6.97 -6.97 5.34
C SER A 45 -6.71 -6.85 3.83
N PHE A 46 -7.17 -7.85 3.06
CA PHE A 46 -7.10 -7.81 1.60
C PHE A 46 -7.86 -6.61 1.01
N ASP A 47 -9.01 -6.27 1.59
CA ASP A 47 -9.79 -5.10 1.18
C ASP A 47 -9.01 -3.79 1.39
N LEU A 48 -8.34 -3.64 2.55
CA LEU A 48 -7.48 -2.49 2.83
C LEU A 48 -6.36 -2.37 1.80
N ILE A 49 -5.66 -3.47 1.50
CA ILE A 49 -4.60 -3.51 0.48
C ILE A 49 -5.15 -3.06 -0.87
N LYS A 50 -6.29 -3.61 -1.30
CA LYS A 50 -6.94 -3.29 -2.57
C LYS A 50 -7.34 -1.81 -2.64
N ARG A 51 -7.94 -1.26 -1.58
CA ARG A 51 -8.31 0.16 -1.50
C ARG A 51 -7.08 1.06 -1.57
N THR A 52 -6.00 0.73 -0.87
CA THR A 52 -4.76 1.53 -0.90
C THR A 52 -4.10 1.52 -2.27
N ILE A 53 -4.03 0.37 -2.96
CA ILE A 53 -3.51 0.29 -4.34
C ILE A 53 -4.38 1.10 -5.30
N ASN A 54 -5.71 1.00 -5.20
CA ASN A 54 -6.63 1.79 -6.03
C ASN A 54 -6.47 3.30 -5.79
N ASN A 55 -6.25 3.70 -4.53
CA ASN A 55 -5.97 5.09 -4.20
C ASN A 55 -4.67 5.58 -4.84
N ALA A 56 -3.61 4.77 -4.84
CA ALA A 56 -2.35 5.13 -5.53
C ALA A 56 -2.56 5.30 -7.04
N LYS A 57 -3.36 4.42 -7.68
CA LYS A 57 -3.75 4.56 -9.09
C LYS A 57 -4.52 5.86 -9.35
N LYS A 58 -5.50 6.19 -8.49
CA LYS A 58 -6.27 7.45 -8.56
C LYS A 58 -5.38 8.69 -8.39
N CYS A 59 -4.32 8.60 -7.59
CA CYS A 59 -3.28 9.62 -7.45
C CYS A 59 -2.24 9.59 -8.57
N LYS A 60 -2.48 8.92 -9.70
CA LYS A 60 -1.61 8.93 -10.90
C LYS A 60 -0.18 8.43 -10.68
N PHE A 61 0.06 7.60 -9.65
CA PHE A 61 1.35 6.91 -9.51
C PHE A 61 1.57 5.98 -10.71
N LYS A 62 2.64 6.24 -11.48
CA LYS A 62 2.95 5.49 -12.70
C LYS A 62 3.59 4.13 -12.40
N ARG A 63 4.30 4.02 -11.28
CA ARG A 63 5.01 2.80 -10.86
C ARG A 63 4.52 2.39 -9.49
N ILE A 64 3.77 1.30 -9.43
CA ILE A 64 3.25 0.72 -8.19
C ILE A 64 3.83 -0.68 -8.07
N ASN A 65 4.62 -0.90 -7.03
CA ASN A 65 5.16 -2.21 -6.67
C ASN A 65 4.44 -2.75 -5.43
N VAL A 66 4.40 -4.07 -5.31
CA VAL A 66 3.85 -4.76 -4.14
C VAL A 66 4.85 -5.84 -3.75
N ASP A 67 5.35 -5.75 -2.52
CA ASP A 67 6.27 -6.75 -1.99
C ASP A 67 5.47 -7.87 -1.31
N LEU A 68 5.73 -9.11 -1.74
CA LEU A 68 5.13 -10.33 -1.23
C LEU A 68 6.23 -11.28 -0.74
N MET A 69 5.91 -12.13 0.23
CA MET A 69 6.75 -13.18 0.82
C MET A 69 5.99 -14.50 0.90
#